data_AF-A0A927IQL6-F1
#
_entry.id   AF-A0A927IQL6-F1
#
_cell.length_a   1.000
_cell.length_b   1.000
_cell.length_c   1.000
_cell.angle_alpha   90.00
_cell.angle_beta   90.00
_cell.angle_gamma   90.00
#
_symmetry.space_group_name_H-M   'P 1'
#
loop_
_entity.id
_entity.type
_entity.pdbx_description
1 polymer ?
#
loop_
_entity_poly.entity_id
_entity_poly.type
_entity_poly.pdbx_seq_one_letter_code
_entity_poly.pdbx_strand_id
1 'polypeptide(L)'
;MFWQLTIDANDPARLALFWQRALGYVPTPGGGDTPWDRHYRAALGGDEAFVDRLFDPTGEGPPIWFQAVPETKAGKNRLHLDLYVTDRDDELSLERRVEMVEERVAELVALGASVGSRTRDDDPDDPFYFVVMHDPEGNEFCVS
;
A
#
# COMPACT_ATOMS: atom_id res chain seq x y z
N MET A 1 -16.35 -6.18 15.12
CA MET A 1 -16.78 -5.30 14.01
C MET A 1 -15.75 -5.46 12.91
N PHE A 2 -16.17 -5.68 11.67
CA PHE A 2 -15.29 -5.87 10.51
C PHE A 2 -15.39 -4.63 9.61
N TRP A 3 -14.26 -4.14 9.11
CA TRP A 3 -14.19 -2.97 8.23
C TRP A 3 -13.06 -3.17 7.21
N GLN A 4 -13.11 -2.44 6.11
CA GLN A 4 -12.09 -2.46 5.05
C GLN A 4 -11.67 -1.03 4.70
N LEU A 5 -10.43 -0.87 4.27
CA LEU A 5 -9.96 0.34 3.62
C LEU A 5 -10.26 0.24 2.12
N THR A 6 -10.80 1.29 1.52
CA THR A 6 -11.04 1.34 0.07
C THR A 6 -10.30 2.52 -0.53
N ILE A 7 -9.58 2.27 -1.61
CA ILE A 7 -8.77 3.24 -2.34
C ILE A 7 -9.26 3.22 -3.79
N ASP A 8 -9.66 4.37 -4.31
CA ASP A 8 -10.03 4.50 -5.71
C ASP A 8 -8.81 4.31 -6.62
N ALA A 9 -9.00 3.60 -7.73
CA ALA A 9 -7.92 3.18 -8.63
C ALA A 9 -8.37 3.21 -10.09
N ASN A 10 -7.46 3.61 -10.98
CA ASN A 10 -7.66 3.47 -12.42
C ASN A 10 -7.18 2.09 -12.94
N ASP A 11 -6.22 1.45 -12.26
CA ASP A 11 -5.69 0.10 -12.50
C ASP A 11 -5.59 -0.68 -11.16
N PRO A 12 -6.73 -1.21 -10.65
CA PRO A 12 -6.77 -1.94 -9.39
C PRO A 12 -5.81 -3.11 -9.30
N ALA A 13 -5.61 -3.85 -10.39
CA ALA A 13 -4.76 -5.02 -10.42
C ALA A 13 -3.28 -4.64 -10.24
N ARG A 14 -2.84 -3.54 -10.87
CA ARG A 14 -1.49 -3.02 -10.70
C ARG A 14 -1.24 -2.54 -9.27
N LEU A 15 -2.20 -1.83 -8.66
CA LEU A 15 -2.08 -1.42 -7.26
C LEU A 15 -2.07 -2.62 -6.31
N ALA A 16 -2.96 -3.60 -6.52
CA ALA A 16 -2.99 -4.80 -5.70
C ALA A 16 -1.67 -5.58 -5.77
N LEU A 17 -1.08 -5.75 -6.97
CA LEU A 17 0.22 -6.42 -7.12
C LEU A 17 1.36 -5.71 -6.39
N PHE A 18 1.34 -4.37 -6.38
CA PHE A 18 2.31 -3.57 -5.64
C PHE A 18 2.11 -3.71 -4.13
N TRP A 19 0.89 -3.41 -3.65
CA TRP A 19 0.57 -3.39 -2.22
C TRP A 19 0.61 -4.78 -1.57
N GLN A 20 0.33 -5.85 -2.32
CA GLN A 20 0.51 -7.23 -1.88
C GLN A 20 1.95 -7.46 -1.41
N ARG A 21 2.92 -7.05 -2.22
CA ARG A 21 4.35 -7.23 -1.94
C ARG A 21 4.84 -6.23 -0.89
N ALA A 22 4.34 -5.00 -0.93
CA ALA A 22 4.70 -3.97 0.03
C ALA A 22 4.28 -4.32 1.47
N LEU A 23 3.08 -4.90 1.65
CA LEU A 23 2.53 -5.21 2.97
C LEU A 23 2.69 -6.69 3.38
N GLY A 24 3.12 -7.56 2.46
CA GLY A 24 3.05 -9.00 2.68
C GLY A 24 1.61 -9.54 2.72
N TYR A 25 0.65 -8.76 2.22
CA TYR A 25 -0.75 -9.16 2.13
C TYR A 25 -0.92 -10.19 1.01
N VAL A 26 -2.10 -10.79 0.94
CA VAL A 26 -2.44 -11.78 -0.10
C VAL A 26 -3.77 -11.43 -0.77
N PRO A 27 -3.97 -11.78 -2.06
CA PRO A 27 -5.22 -11.52 -2.76
C PRO A 27 -6.40 -12.23 -2.12
N THR A 28 -7.59 -11.65 -2.29
CA THR A 28 -8.83 -12.30 -1.86
C THR A 28 -9.02 -13.64 -2.52
N PRO A 29 -9.26 -14.76 -1.78
CA PRO A 29 -9.43 -16.01 -2.47
C PRO A 29 -10.77 -15.82 -3.15
N GLY A 30 -10.80 -15.90 -4.48
CA GLY A 30 -12.04 -15.71 -5.23
C GLY A 30 -13.12 -16.77 -4.95
N GLY A 31 -13.02 -17.51 -3.85
CA GLY A 31 -13.76 -18.72 -3.51
C GLY A 31 -14.74 -18.58 -2.34
N GLY A 32 -15.01 -17.39 -1.81
CA GLY A 32 -16.16 -17.20 -0.94
C GLY A 32 -17.48 -17.40 -1.71
N ASP A 33 -18.50 -18.02 -1.08
CA ASP A 33 -19.86 -18.08 -1.63
C ASP A 33 -20.81 -17.16 -0.83
N THR A 34 -20.37 -15.92 -0.61
CA THR A 34 -21.24 -14.91 0.00
C THR A 34 -22.16 -14.27 -1.04
N PRO A 35 -23.29 -13.67 -0.63
CA PRO A 35 -24.12 -12.87 -1.54
C PRO A 35 -23.33 -11.76 -2.24
N TRP A 36 -22.33 -11.18 -1.57
CA TRP A 36 -21.45 -10.16 -2.13
C TRP A 36 -20.51 -10.73 -3.18
N ASP A 37 -19.88 -11.89 -2.92
CA ASP A 37 -19.01 -12.55 -3.91
C ASP A 37 -19.80 -12.86 -5.18
N ARG A 38 -21.01 -13.39 -5.05
CA ARG A 38 -21.89 -13.68 -6.20
C ARG A 38 -22.28 -12.40 -6.96
N HIS A 39 -22.58 -11.32 -6.25
CA HIS A 39 -22.89 -10.02 -6.87
C HIS A 39 -21.71 -9.50 -7.69
N TYR A 40 -20.50 -9.51 -7.12
CA TYR A 40 -19.31 -9.03 -7.81
C TYR A 40 -18.90 -9.92 -8.98
N ARG A 41 -18.94 -11.26 -8.83
CA ARG A 41 -18.66 -12.18 -9.95
C ARG A 41 -19.64 -11.97 -11.12
N ALA A 42 -20.92 -11.73 -10.83
CA ALA A 42 -21.91 -11.43 -11.88
C ALA A 42 -21.64 -10.09 -12.57
N ALA A 43 -21.15 -9.09 -11.84
CA ALA A 43 -20.82 -7.77 -12.39
C ALA A 43 -19.49 -7.75 -13.18
N LEU A 44 -18.49 -8.53 -12.73
CA LEU A 44 -17.10 -8.47 -13.21
C LEU A 44 -16.67 -9.66 -14.08
N GLY A 45 -17.48 -10.72 -14.17
CA GLY A 45 -17.30 -11.78 -15.18
C GLY A 45 -16.55 -13.05 -14.75
N GLY A 46 -16.32 -13.30 -13.45
CA GLY A 46 -15.74 -14.57 -12.97
C GLY A 46 -14.83 -14.46 -11.75
N ASP A 47 -13.97 -15.46 -11.53
CA ASP A 47 -13.06 -15.54 -10.37
C ASP A 47 -11.82 -14.62 -10.48
N GLU A 48 -11.53 -14.12 -11.68
CA GLU A 48 -10.54 -13.05 -11.91
C GLU A 48 -10.95 -11.71 -11.25
N ALA A 49 -12.19 -11.63 -10.74
CA ALA A 49 -12.79 -10.44 -10.13
C ALA A 49 -12.21 -10.02 -8.76
N PHE A 50 -11.29 -10.77 -8.16
CA PHE A 50 -10.77 -10.52 -6.80
C PHE A 50 -9.29 -10.17 -6.75
N VAL A 51 -8.68 -9.90 -7.91
CA VAL A 51 -7.29 -9.40 -7.98
C VAL A 51 -7.15 -7.94 -7.52
N ASP A 52 -8.26 -7.29 -7.17
CA ASP A 52 -8.36 -5.90 -6.72
C ASP A 52 -8.42 -5.75 -5.19
N ARG A 53 -8.40 -6.87 -4.44
CA ARG A 53 -8.58 -6.89 -2.99
C ARG A 53 -7.51 -7.71 -2.30
N LEU A 54 -7.00 -7.17 -1.21
CA LEU A 54 -5.96 -7.76 -0.38
C LEU A 54 -6.46 -7.93 1.07
N PHE A 55 -5.90 -8.92 1.76
CA PHE A 55 -5.99 -8.97 3.22
C PHE A 55 -4.69 -9.41 3.85
N ASP A 56 -4.59 -9.06 5.12
CA ASP A 56 -3.57 -9.53 6.00
C ASP A 56 -3.76 -11.05 6.27
N PRO A 57 -2.80 -11.91 5.91
CA PRO A 57 -2.89 -13.34 6.20
C PRO A 57 -2.91 -13.67 7.69
N THR A 58 -2.47 -12.76 8.57
CA THR A 58 -2.53 -12.92 10.03
C THR A 58 -3.91 -12.55 10.59
N GLY A 59 -4.69 -11.76 9.84
CA GLY A 59 -5.98 -11.23 10.27
C GLY A 59 -5.88 -10.05 11.25
N GLU A 60 -4.70 -9.49 11.49
CA GLU A 60 -4.49 -8.33 12.38
C GLU A 60 -4.83 -7.02 11.66
N GLY A 61 -4.43 -6.88 10.40
CA GLY A 61 -4.68 -5.73 9.55
C GLY A 61 -6.04 -5.74 8.84
N PRO A 62 -6.58 -4.55 8.49
CA PRO A 62 -7.80 -4.45 7.70
C PRO A 62 -7.56 -4.92 6.26
N PRO A 63 -8.56 -5.51 5.59
CA PRO A 63 -8.51 -5.69 4.15
C PRO A 63 -8.41 -4.36 3.42
N ILE A 64 -7.79 -4.38 2.23
CA ILE A 64 -7.68 -3.25 1.34
C ILE A 64 -8.37 -3.60 0.02
N TRP A 65 -9.23 -2.72 -0.46
CA TRP A 65 -9.87 -2.82 -1.77
C TRP A 65 -9.44 -1.66 -2.66
N PHE A 66 -8.93 -1.97 -3.85
CA PHE A 66 -8.71 -1.01 -4.92
C PHE A 66 -9.96 -0.94 -5.80
N GLN A 67 -10.77 0.10 -5.63
CA GLN A 67 -12.03 0.26 -6.34
C GLN A 67 -11.79 0.88 -7.72
N ALA A 68 -12.17 0.18 -8.78
CA ALA A 68 -12.11 0.73 -10.13
C ALA A 68 -13.02 1.96 -10.26
N VAL A 69 -12.45 3.11 -10.61
CA VAL A 69 -13.19 4.34 -10.90
C VAL A 69 -12.71 4.97 -12.22
N PRO A 70 -13.58 5.65 -12.98
CA PRO A 70 -13.18 6.33 -14.21
C PRO A 70 -12.41 7.64 -13.96
N GLU A 71 -12.55 8.25 -12.78
CA GLU A 71 -11.89 9.50 -12.43
C GLU A 71 -10.39 9.30 -12.21
N THR A 72 -9.58 10.16 -12.82
CA THR A 72 -8.15 10.24 -12.50
C THR A 72 -7.94 10.92 -11.14
N LYS A 73 -6.91 10.50 -10.40
CA LYS A 73 -6.51 11.12 -9.13
C LYS A 73 -6.49 12.64 -9.21
N ALA A 74 -7.24 13.29 -8.32
CA ALA A 74 -7.33 14.73 -8.23
C ALA A 74 -6.63 15.26 -6.97
N GLY A 75 -5.42 15.79 -7.14
CA GLY A 75 -4.63 16.34 -6.04
C GLY A 75 -4.13 15.27 -5.06
N LYS A 76 -3.84 15.69 -3.82
CA LYS A 76 -3.29 14.82 -2.77
C LYS A 76 -4.40 14.01 -2.10
N ASN A 77 -4.12 12.73 -1.82
CA ASN A 77 -5.01 11.91 -1.03
C ASN A 77 -5.21 12.51 0.37
N ARG A 78 -6.45 12.53 0.85
CA ARG A 78 -6.79 12.89 2.25
C ARG A 78 -6.71 11.67 3.18
N LEU A 79 -5.84 10.74 2.82
CA LEU A 79 -5.46 9.51 3.49
C LEU A 79 -3.95 9.41 3.41
N HIS A 80 -3.30 8.89 4.45
CA HIS A 80 -1.87 8.67 4.48
C HIS A 80 -1.61 7.28 5.03
N LEU A 81 -0.75 6.52 4.35
CA LEU A 81 -0.31 5.19 4.79
C LEU A 81 1.16 5.28 5.17
N ASP A 82 1.50 4.74 6.33
CA ASP A 82 2.87 4.70 6.84
C ASP A 82 3.31 3.24 6.98
N LEU A 83 4.42 2.89 6.33
CA LEU A 83 5.06 1.59 6.43
C LEU A 83 6.21 1.73 7.42
N TYR A 84 6.07 1.08 8.57
CA TYR A 84 7.09 1.06 9.62
C TYR A 84 7.99 -0.15 9.42
N VAL A 85 9.11 0.03 8.72
CA VAL A 85 10.14 -1.01 8.59
C VAL A 85 11.05 -1.07 9.80
N THR A 86 11.08 -0.01 10.61
CA THR A 86 11.83 0.08 11.86
C THR A 86 11.04 -0.41 13.07
N ASP A 87 9.84 -0.96 12.87
CA ASP A 87 8.89 -1.34 13.94
C ASP A 87 8.60 -0.22 14.95
N ARG A 88 8.86 1.04 14.59
CA ARG A 88 8.85 2.20 15.49
C ARG A 88 9.76 2.02 16.72
N ASP A 89 10.85 1.28 16.57
CA ASP A 89 11.82 1.07 17.63
C ASP A 89 12.63 2.34 17.87
N ASP A 90 12.35 3.07 18.94
CA ASP A 90 13.05 4.31 19.32
C ASP A 90 14.54 4.09 19.72
N GLU A 91 14.97 2.85 19.96
CA GLU A 91 16.36 2.52 20.33
C GLU A 91 17.29 2.37 19.11
N LEU A 92 16.74 2.21 17.90
CA LEU A 92 17.53 2.15 16.67
C LEU A 92 18.34 3.43 16.45
N SER A 93 19.63 3.27 16.16
CA SER A 93 20.47 4.39 15.73
C SER A 93 19.97 4.97 14.41
N LEU A 94 20.21 6.27 14.20
CA LEU A 94 19.81 6.94 12.96
C LEU A 94 20.41 6.26 11.73
N GLU A 95 21.67 5.84 11.79
CA GLU A 95 22.34 5.13 10.70
C GLU A 95 21.61 3.84 10.34
N ARG A 96 21.18 3.07 11.34
CA ARG A 96 20.46 1.83 11.11
C ARG A 96 19.05 2.07 10.57
N ARG A 97 18.34 3.11 11.03
CA ARG A 97 17.04 3.51 10.44
C ARG A 97 17.19 3.87 8.98
N VAL A 98 18.18 4.71 8.65
CA VAL A 98 18.44 5.14 7.26
C VAL A 98 18.70 3.93 6.36
N GLU A 99 19.55 3.01 6.81
CA GLU A 99 19.84 1.78 6.07
C GLU A 99 18.59 0.94 5.78
N MET A 100 17.79 0.66 6.82
CA MET A 100 16.58 -0.15 6.69
C MET A 100 15.50 0.51 5.81
N VAL A 101 15.32 1.82 5.96
CA VAL A 101 14.36 2.58 5.16
C VAL A 101 14.80 2.65 3.70
N GLU A 102 16.08 2.92 3.41
CA GLU A 102 16.57 2.98 2.03
C GLU A 102 16.57 1.59 1.35
N GLU A 103 16.84 0.51 2.08
CA GLU A 103 16.70 -0.86 1.58
C GLU A 103 15.25 -1.11 1.13
N ARG A 104 14.28 -0.79 1.99
CA ARG A 104 12.86 -0.94 1.64
C ARG A 104 12.45 -0.02 0.48
N VAL A 105 12.93 1.22 0.45
CA VAL A 105 12.66 2.16 -0.65
C VAL A 105 13.14 1.57 -1.97
N ALA A 106 14.35 1.00 -2.02
CA ALA A 106 14.88 0.37 -3.22
C ALA A 106 14.02 -0.80 -3.71
N GLU A 107 13.56 -1.66 -2.79
CA GLU A 107 12.64 -2.75 -3.11
C GLU A 107 11.33 -2.25 -3.70
N LEU A 108 10.71 -1.24 -3.08
CA LEU A 108 9.43 -0.68 -3.53
C LEU A 108 9.57 0.05 -4.87
N VAL A 109 10.70 0.72 -5.11
CA VAL A 109 11.00 1.31 -6.43
C VAL A 109 11.10 0.23 -7.51
N ALA A 110 11.72 -0.91 -7.21
CA ALA A 110 11.76 -2.05 -8.15
C ALA A 110 10.36 -2.63 -8.44
N LEU A 111 9.39 -2.40 -7.56
CA LEU A 111 7.98 -2.76 -7.74
C LEU A 111 7.14 -1.69 -8.45
N GLY A 112 7.74 -0.56 -8.82
CA GLY A 112 7.10 0.50 -9.59
C GLY A 112 6.63 1.71 -8.79
N ALA A 113 7.02 1.83 -7.52
CA ALA A 113 6.89 3.08 -6.78
C ALA A 113 7.91 4.12 -7.27
N SER A 114 7.69 5.38 -6.89
CA SER A 114 8.65 6.47 -7.09
C SER A 114 8.92 7.22 -5.78
N VAL A 115 10.13 7.76 -5.64
CA VAL A 115 10.48 8.57 -4.47
C VAL A 115 9.96 10.00 -4.65
N GLY A 116 9.29 10.52 -3.63
CA GLY A 116 8.85 11.91 -3.53
C GLY A 116 9.91 12.78 -2.86
N SER A 117 10.14 12.58 -1.57
CA SER A 117 11.13 13.32 -0.78
C SER A 117 11.68 12.50 0.39
N ARG A 118 12.87 12.84 0.86
CA ARG A 118 13.45 12.31 2.10
C ARG A 118 13.50 13.43 3.14
N THR A 119 13.29 13.12 4.42
CA THR A 119 13.38 14.13 5.50
C THR A 119 14.70 14.91 5.47
N ARG A 120 15.81 14.21 5.20
CA ARG A 120 17.15 14.80 5.19
C ARG A 120 17.50 15.61 3.96
N ASP A 121 16.64 15.60 2.93
CA ASP A 121 16.77 16.54 1.81
C ASP A 121 16.44 17.97 2.27
N ASP A 122 15.53 18.11 3.25
CA ASP A 122 15.09 19.39 3.82
C ASP A 122 15.93 19.78 5.07
N ASP A 123 16.19 18.83 5.97
CA ASP A 123 17.00 19.04 7.18
C ASP A 123 18.00 17.88 7.40
N PRO A 124 19.29 18.05 7.02
CA PRO A 124 20.30 17.02 7.16
C PRO A 124 20.54 16.54 8.60
N ASP A 125 20.15 17.31 9.61
CA ASP A 125 20.34 17.05 11.03
C ASP A 125 19.06 16.52 11.71
N ASP A 126 17.97 16.26 10.95
CA ASP A 126 16.73 15.72 11.51
C ASP A 126 16.99 14.36 12.20
N PRO A 127 16.64 14.21 13.49
CA PRO A 127 16.81 12.95 14.22
C PRO A 127 15.85 11.86 13.74
N PHE A 128 14.83 12.19 12.96
CA PHE A 128 13.90 11.27 12.34
C PHE A 128 14.26 11.07 10.86
N TYR A 129 13.95 9.87 10.35
CA TYR A 129 14.18 9.58 8.95
C TYR A 129 12.98 8.83 8.37
N PHE A 130 12.37 9.42 7.34
CA PHE A 130 11.35 8.78 6.53
C PHE A 130 11.49 9.22 5.08
N VAL A 131 10.92 8.42 4.19
CA VAL A 131 10.85 8.72 2.75
C VAL A 131 9.40 8.74 2.32
N VAL A 132 8.96 9.88 1.80
CA VAL A 132 7.69 10.00 1.11
C VAL A 132 7.84 9.34 -0.25
N MET A 133 6.94 8.41 -0.54
CA MET A 133 6.90 7.60 -1.74
C MET A 133 5.56 7.80 -2.43
N HIS A 134 5.53 7.49 -3.73
CA HIS A 134 4.31 7.37 -4.48
C HIS A 134 4.17 5.96 -5.02
N ASP A 135 3.00 5.36 -4.87
CA ASP A 135 2.68 4.06 -5.48
C ASP A 135 2.58 4.18 -7.02
N PRO A 136 2.32 3.08 -7.74
CA PRO A 136 2.26 3.11 -9.20
C PRO A 136 1.23 4.04 -9.84
N GLU A 137 0.23 4.53 -9.08
CA GLU A 137 -0.76 5.53 -9.52
C GLU A 137 -0.52 6.93 -8.94
N GLY A 138 0.57 7.13 -8.20
CA GLY A 138 0.89 8.44 -7.62
C GLY A 138 0.28 8.67 -6.24
N ASN A 139 -0.24 7.64 -5.57
CA ASN A 139 -0.77 7.78 -4.21
C ASN A 139 0.37 7.89 -3.21
N GLU A 140 0.29 8.91 -2.34
CA GLU A 140 1.32 9.22 -1.36
C GLU A 140 1.29 8.23 -0.17
N PHE A 141 2.46 7.71 0.21
CA PHE A 141 2.68 6.93 1.44
C PHE A 141 4.10 7.19 1.99
N CYS A 142 4.36 6.84 3.24
CA CYS A 142 5.68 6.99 3.86
C CYS A 142 6.31 5.63 4.20
N VAL A 143 7.64 5.59 4.18
CA VAL A 143 8.44 4.48 4.73
C VAL A 143 9.32 5.05 5.83
N SER A 144 9.30 4.43 7.02
CA SER A 144 10.00 4.89 8.23
C SER A 144 10.44 3.76 9.14
#